data_AF-A0A9X8R610-F1
#
_entry.id   AF-A0A9X8R610-F1
#
_cell.length_a   1.000
_cell.length_b   1.000
_cell.length_c   1.000
_cell.angle_alpha   90.00
_cell.angle_beta   90.00
_cell.angle_gamma   90.00
#
_symmetry.space_group_name_H-M   'P 1'
#
loop_
_entity.id
_entity.type
_entity.pdbx_description
1 polymer ?
#
loop_
_entity_poly.entity_id
_entity_poly.type
_entity_poly.pdbx_seq_one_letter_code
_entity_poly.pdbx_strand_id
1 'polypeptide(L)' 'MAAGRKGELGTVQRGGQSFERWQHKPTLKGSARIWFYVDGRTVYLEAVHTSHQNETK' A
#
# COMPACT_ATOMS: atom_id res chain seq x y z
N MET A 1 -22.73 18.90 -1.36
CA MET A 1 -22.63 17.84 -0.34
C MET A 1 -21.68 16.77 -0.86
N ALA A 2 -20.54 16.57 -0.20
CA ALA A 2 -19.83 15.28 -0.08
C ALA A 2 -18.61 15.53 0.81
N ALA A 3 -18.70 15.10 2.07
CA ALA A 3 -17.63 15.19 3.05
C ALA A 3 -16.67 14.00 2.87
N GLY A 4 -15.42 14.26 2.46
CA GLY A 4 -14.35 13.26 2.43
C GLY A 4 -13.32 13.56 3.51
N ARG A 5 -13.41 12.90 4.67
CA ARG A 5 -12.30 12.81 5.64
C ARG A 5 -11.91 11.36 5.85
N LYS A 6 -10.83 10.92 5.21
CA LYS A 6 -9.78 10.06 5.77
C LYS A 6 -8.67 9.82 4.74
N GLY A 7 -7.64 10.67 4.79
CA GLY A 7 -6.28 10.42 4.33
C GLY A 7 -6.08 10.22 2.82
N GLU A 8 -5.21 11.02 2.21
CA GLU A 8 -4.77 10.95 0.82
C GLU A 8 -3.99 9.65 0.51
N LEU A 9 -4.62 8.50 0.66
CA LEU A 9 -4.14 7.24 0.13
C LEU A 9 -4.40 7.29 -1.38
N GLY A 10 -3.37 7.72 -2.13
CA GLY A 10 -3.49 8.07 -3.54
C GLY A 10 -4.02 6.97 -4.46
N THR A 11 -4.21 7.28 -5.73
CA THR A 11 -4.64 6.33 -6.77
C THR A 11 -3.44 5.76 -7.53
N VAL A 12 -3.45 4.45 -7.79
CA VAL A 12 -2.48 3.75 -8.64
C VAL A 12 -3.06 3.59 -10.03
N GLN A 13 -2.35 4.06 -11.06
CA GLN A 13 -2.72 3.78 -12.44
C GLN A 13 -1.97 2.56 -12.96
N ARG A 14 -2.69 1.50 -13.31
CA ARG A 14 -2.15 0.27 -13.89
C ARG A 14 -3.04 -0.20 -15.03
N GLY A 15 -2.44 -0.44 -16.20
CA GLY A 15 -3.17 -0.93 -17.37
C GLY A 15 -4.26 0.02 -17.88
N GLY A 16 -4.13 1.33 -17.63
CA GLY A 16 -5.16 2.32 -17.98
C GLY A 16 -6.33 2.40 -16.99
N GLN A 17 -6.29 1.64 -15.90
CA GLN A 17 -7.28 1.69 -14.82
C GLN A 17 -6.67 2.30 -13.56
N SER A 18 -7.50 3.00 -12.79
CA SER A 18 -7.14 3.60 -11.52
C SER A 18 -7.64 2.73 -10.37
N PHE A 19 -6.74 2.33 -9.48
CA PHE A 19 -7.04 1.56 -8.29
C PHE A 19 -6.77 2.39 -7.04
N GLU A 20 -7.52 2.12 -5.98
CA GLU A 20 -7.22 2.69 -4.67
C GLU A 20 -5.93 2.06 -4.12
N ARG A 21 -4.98 2.91 -3.72
CA ARG A 21 -3.76 2.47 -3.05
C ARG A 21 -4.05 2.26 -1.58
N TRP A 22 -3.76 1.08 -1.08
CA TRP A 22 -3.88 0.73 0.33
C TRP A 22 -2.50 0.68 0.97
N GLN A 23 -2.42 1.11 2.23
CA GLN A 23 -1.24 0.92 3.05
C GLN A 23 -1.56 -0.01 4.22
N HIS A 24 -0.74 -1.04 4.40
CA HIS A 24 -0.78 -1.90 5.57
C HIS A 24 0.55 -1.84 6.33
N LYS A 25 0.44 -1.62 7.64
CA LYS A 25 1.56 -1.68 8.57
C LYS A 25 1.45 -3.00 9.34
N PRO A 26 2.18 -4.07 8.94
CA PRO A 26 1.98 -5.41 9.49
C PRO A 26 2.44 -5.55 10.95
N THR A 27 3.36 -4.69 11.38
CA THR A 27 3.92 -4.75 12.73
C THR A 27 3.48 -3.55 13.56
N LEU A 28 2.96 -3.79 14.76
CA LEU A 28 2.58 -2.73 15.69
C LEU A 28 3.79 -1.85 16.07
N LYS A 29 4.96 -2.48 16.30
CA LYS A 29 6.22 -1.84 16.72
C LYS A 29 7.27 -1.64 15.61
N GLY A 30 7.12 -2.26 14.44
CA GLY A 30 8.08 -2.14 13.34
C GLY A 30 7.71 -1.01 12.36
N SER A 31 8.70 -0.54 11.60
CA SER A 31 8.56 0.47 10.54
C SER A 31 8.21 -0.12 9.18
N ALA A 32 7.89 -1.42 9.12
CA ALA A 32 7.49 -2.06 7.87
C ALA A 32 6.17 -1.46 7.35
N ARG A 33 6.14 -1.17 6.05
CA ARG A 33 4.99 -0.61 5.33
C ARG A 33 4.85 -1.34 4.01
N ILE A 34 3.65 -1.82 3.75
CA ILE A 34 3.27 -2.47 2.50
C ILE A 34 2.27 -1.54 1.82
N TRP A 35 2.53 -1.20 0.57
CA TRP A 35 1.58 -0.58 -0.33
C TRP A 35 1.10 -1.61 -1.34
N PHE A 36 -0.20 -1.67 -1.51
CA PHE A 36 -0.84 -2.61 -2.42
C PHE A 36 -2.14 -2.01 -2.97
N TYR A 37 -2.65 -2.58 -4.05
CA TYR A 37 -3.98 -2.30 -4.55
C TYR A 37 -4.71 -3.61 -4.83
N VAL A 38 -6.03 -3.55 -4.91
CA VAL A 38 -6.87 -4.73 -5.16
C VAL A 38 -7.54 -4.55 -6.51
N ASP A 39 -7.40 -5.55 -7.36
CA ASP A 39 -8.15 -5.67 -8.62
C ASP A 39 -9.02 -6.93 -8.54
N GLY A 40 -10.34 -6.73 -8.43
CA GLY A 40 -11.30 -7.80 -8.20
C GLY A 40 -11.03 -8.59 -6.91
N ARG A 41 -10.38 -9.75 -7.05
CA ARG A 41 -10.00 -10.66 -5.93
C ARG A 41 -8.49 -10.86 -5.82
N THR A 42 -7.71 -10.14 -6.62
CA THR A 42 -6.25 -10.24 -6.67
C THR A 42 -5.66 -9.04 -5.94
N VAL A 43 -4.74 -9.32 -5.02
CA VAL A 43 -3.97 -8.30 -4.31
C VAL A 43 -2.63 -8.11 -5.03
N TYR A 44 -2.39 -6.89 -5.50
CA TYR A 44 -1.14 -6.52 -6.14
C TYR A 44 -0.30 -5.67 -5.20
N LEU A 45 0.89 -6.15 -4.87
CA LEU A 45 1.86 -5.41 -4.07
C LEU A 45 2.57 -4.38 -4.95
N GLU A 46 2.50 -3.11 -4.58
CA GLU A 46 3.24 -2.06 -5.26
C GLU A 46 4.63 -1.88 -4.67
N ALA A 47 4.70 -1.72 -3.35
CA ALA A 47 5.95 -1.47 -2.65
C ALA A 47 5.91 -2.13 -1.27
N VAL A 48 6.97 -2.84 -0.92
CA VAL A 48 7.13 -3.43 0.39
C VAL A 48 8.39 -2.83 0.99
N HIS A 49 8.19 -1.89 1.90
CA HIS A 49 9.28 -1.33 2.70
C HIS A 49 9.32 -2.10 3.99
N THR A 50 10.29 -2.99 4.14
CA THR A 50 10.63 -3.54 5.45
C THR A 50 11.83 -2.77 5.96
N SER A 51 11.88 -2.50 7.27
CA SER A 51 13.17 -2.20 7.89
C SER A 51 13.90 -3.53 8.06
N HIS A 52 14.39 -4.05 6.94
CA HIS A 52 15.46 -5.03 6.94
C HIS A 52 16.72 -4.25 6.53
N GLN A 53 17.49 -3.81 7.52
CA GLN A 53 18.89 -3.49 7.27
C GLN A 53 19.58 -4.82 6.97
N ASN A 54 19.48 -5.27 5.72
CA ASN A 54 20.38 -6.24 5.10
C ASN A 54 20.97 -7.31 6.06
N GLU A 55 20.14 -8.19 6.61
CA GLU A 55 20.64 -9.43 7.24
C GLU A 55 21.02 -10.41 6.12
N THR A 56 22.13 -10.09 5.48
CA THR A 56 22.99 -11.03 4.77
C THR A 56 24.41 -10.50 4.95
N LYS A 57 25.05 -10.98 6.01
CA LYS A 57 26.50 -11.16 6.05
C LYS A 57 26.80 -12.50 6.69
#